data_AF-A0A392PEZ1-F1
#
_entry.id   AF-A0A392PEZ1-F1
#
_cell.length_a   1.000
_cell.length_b   1.000
_cell.length_c   1.000
_cell.angle_alpha   90.00
_cell.angle_beta   90.00
_cell.angle_gamma   90.00
#
_symmetry.space_group_name_H-M   'P 1'
#
loop_
_entity.id
_entity.type
_entity.pdbx_description
1 polymer ?
#
loop_
_entity_poly.entity_id
_entity_poly.type
_entity_poly.pdbx_seq_one_letter_code
_entity_poly.pdbx_strand_id
1 'polypeptide(L)'
;MEQNSTVAMDVDTGADKEKKIKLKMNRSKKEKAMFNFNVYIYKEASKFNKIRMKNSPLVEPDISNAVIELFPGKMAYQALYSAFNSLIKSSVEEICDENG
;
A
#
# COMPACT_ATOMS: atom_id res chain seq x y z
N MET A 1 -39.41 -38.82 34.01
CA MET A 1 -38.09 -38.21 34.26
C MET A 1 -37.71 -37.46 33.01
N GLU A 2 -37.86 -36.14 33.01
CA GLU A 2 -37.46 -35.27 31.89
C GLU A 2 -35.97 -34.96 32.02
N GLN A 3 -35.20 -35.20 30.97
CA GLN A 3 -33.81 -34.76 30.87
C GLN A 3 -33.77 -33.50 29.99
N ASN A 4 -33.52 -32.36 30.63
CA ASN A 4 -33.19 -31.11 29.95
C ASN A 4 -31.78 -31.21 29.37
N SER A 5 -31.66 -31.14 28.04
CA SER A 5 -30.39 -31.00 27.34
C SER A 5 -29.96 -29.53 27.41
N THR A 6 -28.90 -29.27 28.17
CA THR A 6 -28.31 -27.94 28.30
C THR A 6 -27.53 -27.61 27.03
N VAL A 7 -28.05 -26.69 26.22
CA VAL A 7 -27.31 -26.08 25.10
C VAL A 7 -26.25 -25.16 25.71
N ALA A 8 -24.97 -25.48 25.51
CA ALA A 8 -23.87 -24.58 25.77
C ALA A 8 -23.98 -23.40 24.80
N MET A 9 -24.50 -22.26 25.26
CA MET A 9 -24.36 -21.01 24.53
C MET A 9 -22.92 -20.52 24.73
N ASP A 10 -22.12 -20.57 23.68
CA ASP A 10 -20.83 -19.90 23.63
C ASP A 10 -21.06 -18.39 23.85
N VAL A 11 -20.75 -17.94 25.06
CA VAL A 11 -20.83 -16.53 25.44
C VAL A 11 -19.66 -15.81 24.77
N ASP A 12 -19.95 -15.26 23.60
CA ASP A 12 -19.08 -14.37 22.82
C ASP A 12 -18.67 -13.18 23.72
N THR A 13 -17.49 -13.31 24.33
CA THR A 13 -17.03 -12.47 25.43
C THR A 13 -16.60 -11.11 24.86
N GLY A 14 -17.08 -10.01 25.45
CA GLY A 14 -16.90 -8.64 24.91
C GLY A 14 -15.46 -8.22 24.59
N ALA A 15 -14.45 -8.93 25.12
CA ALA A 15 -13.04 -8.77 24.79
C ALA A 15 -12.72 -9.01 23.30
N ASP A 16 -13.38 -9.98 22.64
CA ASP A 16 -13.12 -10.29 21.23
C ASP A 16 -13.72 -9.23 20.29
N LYS A 17 -14.86 -8.63 20.65
CA LYS A 17 -15.46 -7.51 19.92
C LYS A 17 -14.57 -6.27 19.99
N GLU A 18 -14.02 -5.97 21.16
CA GLU A 18 -13.13 -4.82 21.35
C GLU A 18 -11.80 -4.98 20.59
N LYS A 19 -11.21 -6.18 20.61
CA LYS A 19 -9.99 -6.50 19.86
C LYS A 19 -10.21 -6.38 18.34
N LYS A 20 -11.35 -6.84 17.83
CA LYS A 20 -11.74 -6.74 16.42
C LYS A 20 -11.98 -5.29 15.98
N ILE A 21 -12.55 -4.44 16.83
CA ILE A 21 -12.75 -3.00 16.56
C ILE A 21 -11.40 -2.26 16.52
N LYS A 22 -10.51 -2.50 17.49
CA LYS A 22 -9.16 -1.90 17.51
C LYS A 22 -8.35 -2.27 16.27
N LEU A 23 -8.41 -3.53 15.83
CA LEU A 23 -7.72 -4.00 14.61
C LEU A 23 -8.24 -3.27 13.35
N LYS A 24 -9.57 -3.16 13.19
CA LYS A 24 -10.19 -2.45 12.07
C LYS A 24 -9.80 -0.96 12.04
N MET A 25 -9.77 -0.32 13.20
CA MET A 25 -9.39 1.10 13.32
C MET A 25 -7.91 1.32 12.97
N ASN A 26 -7.02 0.42 13.39
CA ASN A 26 -5.60 0.48 13.05
C ASN A 26 -5.35 0.24 11.54
N ARG A 27 -6.11 -0.66 10.91
CA ARG A 27 -6.07 -0.88 9.46
C ARG A 27 -6.50 0.38 8.70
N SER A 28 -7.62 0.99 9.07
CA SER A 28 -8.12 2.23 8.45
C SER A 28 -7.14 3.40 8.61
N LYS A 29 -6.50 3.55 9.78
CA LYS A 29 -5.45 4.56 10.00
C LYS A 29 -4.23 4.33 9.10
N LYS A 30 -3.79 3.07 8.94
CA LYS A 30 -2.67 2.70 8.06
C LYS A 30 -2.99 2.99 6.60
N GLU A 31 -4.18 2.61 6.13
CA GLU A 31 -4.64 2.88 4.76
C GLU A 31 -4.71 4.38 4.47
N LYS A 32 -5.21 5.18 5.41
CA LYS A 32 -5.22 6.65 5.30
C LYS A 32 -3.82 7.26 5.26
N ALA A 33 -2.89 6.76 6.06
CA ALA A 33 -1.50 7.22 6.04
C ALA A 33 -0.80 6.89 4.71
N MET A 34 -1.03 5.68 4.18
CA MET A 34 -0.52 5.29 2.85
C MET A 34 -1.12 6.15 1.74
N PHE A 35 -2.42 6.43 1.79
CA PHE A 35 -3.08 7.31 0.82
C PHE A 35 -2.47 8.72 0.84
N ASN A 36 -2.28 9.30 2.02
CA ASN A 36 -1.65 10.62 2.18
C ASN A 36 -0.21 10.64 1.66
N PHE A 37 0.54 9.57 1.88
CA PHE A 37 1.90 9.43 1.39
C PHE A 37 1.94 9.38 -0.15
N ASN A 38 1.06 8.61 -0.78
CA ASN A 38 0.98 8.54 -2.25
C ASN A 38 0.61 9.89 -2.89
N VAL A 39 -0.32 10.62 -2.28
CA VAL A 39 -0.67 11.99 -2.72
C VAL A 39 0.53 12.92 -2.61
N TYR A 40 1.34 12.78 -1.56
CA TYR A 40 2.54 13.57 -1.37
C TYR A 40 3.60 13.27 -2.45
N ILE A 41 3.90 12.00 -2.71
CA ILE A 41 4.80 11.59 -3.81
C ILE A 41 4.32 12.17 -5.14
N TYR A 42 3.02 12.05 -5.45
CA TYR A 42 2.45 12.57 -6.68
C TYR A 42 2.63 14.08 -6.82
N LYS A 43 2.42 14.82 -5.73
CA LYS A 43 2.60 16.28 -5.69
C LYS A 43 4.04 16.67 -5.94
N GLU A 44 5.01 15.97 -5.35
CA GLU A 44 6.43 16.23 -5.56
C GLU A 44 6.88 15.86 -6.97
N ALA A 45 6.46 14.70 -7.49
CA ALA A 45 6.72 14.30 -8.89
C ALA A 45 6.16 15.32 -9.89
N SER A 46 4.97 15.86 -9.61
CA SER A 46 4.37 16.93 -10.42
C SER A 46 5.20 18.22 -10.44
N LYS A 47 6.03 18.47 -9.41
CA LYS A 47 6.99 19.61 -9.44
C LYS A 47 8.17 19.35 -10.35
N PHE A 48 8.56 18.10 -10.59
CA PHE A 48 9.63 17.74 -11.54
C PHE A 48 9.15 17.73 -12.99
N ASN A 49 7.84 17.57 -13.18
CA ASN A 49 7.18 17.72 -14.46
C ASN A 49 7.08 19.20 -14.93
N LYS A 50 8.19 19.96 -14.88
CA LYS A 50 8.23 21.40 -15.20
C LYS A 50 8.21 21.71 -16.71
N ILE A 51 8.28 20.69 -17.56
CA ILE A 51 8.53 20.86 -18.99
C ILE A 51 7.42 20.23 -19.86
N ARG A 52 6.83 19.10 -19.43
CA ARG A 52 5.73 18.45 -20.17
C ARG A 52 4.41 18.94 -19.61
N MET A 53 3.95 20.10 -20.08
CA MET A 53 2.61 20.71 -19.92
C MET A 53 1.81 20.26 -18.68
N LYS A 54 1.52 21.18 -17.76
CA LYS A 54 0.51 21.04 -16.68
C LYS A 54 -0.61 20.11 -17.17
N ASN A 55 -0.70 18.88 -16.64
CA ASN A 55 -1.60 17.76 -17.04
C ASN A 55 -1.00 16.62 -17.90
N SER A 56 0.29 16.61 -18.22
CA SER A 56 0.91 15.44 -18.85
C SER A 56 1.07 14.31 -17.83
N PRO A 57 0.92 13.04 -18.26
CA PRO A 57 1.20 11.90 -17.39
C PRO A 57 2.60 11.98 -16.80
N LEU A 58 2.69 11.72 -15.49
CA LEU A 58 3.97 11.55 -14.81
C LEU A 58 4.73 10.39 -15.47
N VAL A 59 5.99 10.62 -15.75
CA VAL A 59 6.90 9.60 -16.27
C VAL A 59 7.91 9.20 -15.20
N GLU A 60 8.62 8.10 -15.45
CA GLU A 60 9.62 7.55 -14.53
C GLU A 60 10.60 8.62 -14.01
N PRO A 61 11.17 9.53 -14.84
CA PRO A 61 12.07 10.56 -14.33
C PRO A 61 11.41 11.52 -13.33
N ASP A 62 10.13 11.84 -13.49
CA ASP A 62 9.40 12.73 -12.57
C ASP A 62 9.29 12.09 -11.17
N ILE A 63 8.97 10.79 -11.17
CA ILE A 63 8.78 9.99 -9.95
C ILE A 63 10.12 9.72 -9.28
N SER A 64 11.14 9.33 -10.04
CA SER A 64 12.47 9.04 -9.52
C SER A 64 13.12 10.26 -8.89
N ASN A 65 13.00 11.44 -9.51
CA ASN A 65 13.50 12.69 -8.94
C ASN A 65 12.77 13.07 -7.64
N ALA A 66 11.45 12.87 -7.57
CA ALA A 66 10.71 13.09 -6.33
C ALA A 66 11.14 12.15 -5.20
N VAL A 67 11.40 10.87 -5.50
CA VAL A 67 11.91 9.93 -4.50
C VAL A 67 13.30 10.34 -4.01
N ILE A 68 14.18 10.82 -4.90
CA ILE A 68 15.52 11.29 -4.52
C ILE A 68 15.44 12.55 -3.64
N GLU A 69 14.52 13.48 -3.92
CA GLU A 69 14.34 14.69 -3.10
C GLU A 69 13.76 14.37 -1.71
N LEU A 70 12.85 13.39 -1.64
CA LEU A 70 12.12 13.09 -0.41
C LEU A 70 12.86 12.18 0.56
N PHE A 71 13.80 11.38 0.06
CA PHE A 71 14.47 10.36 0.86
C PHE A 71 15.98 10.57 0.91
N PRO A 72 16.62 10.25 2.05
CA PRO A 72 18.08 10.21 2.13
C PRO A 72 18.66 9.25 1.10
N GLY A 73 19.83 9.57 0.51
CA GLY A 73 20.36 8.89 -0.67
C GLY A 73 20.35 7.35 -0.63
N LYS A 74 20.76 6.72 0.49
CA LYS A 74 20.71 5.25 0.64
C LYS A 74 19.29 4.70 0.58
N MET A 75 18.33 5.41 1.17
CA MET A 75 16.92 5.03 1.24
C MET A 75 16.23 5.26 -0.11
N ALA A 76 16.51 6.39 -0.77
CA ALA A 76 16.06 6.67 -2.13
C ALA A 76 16.54 5.59 -3.11
N TYR A 77 17.83 5.26 -3.06
CA TYR A 77 18.42 4.21 -3.90
C TYR A 77 17.75 2.85 -3.69
N GLN A 78 17.56 2.45 -2.42
CA GLN A 78 16.92 1.18 -2.12
C GLN A 78 15.45 1.14 -2.57
N ALA A 79 14.72 2.25 -2.42
CA ALA A 79 13.34 2.37 -2.88
C ALA A 79 13.23 2.23 -4.40
N LEU A 80 14.07 2.96 -5.15
CA LEU A 80 14.10 2.89 -6.61
C LEU A 80 14.52 1.51 -7.10
N TYR A 81 15.60 0.96 -6.54
CA TYR A 81 16.07 -0.39 -6.87
C TYR A 81 14.98 -1.46 -6.65
N SER A 82 14.25 -1.36 -5.54
CA SER A 82 13.14 -2.28 -5.25
C SER A 82 11.99 -2.12 -6.24
N ALA A 83 11.65 -0.87 -6.61
CA ALA A 83 10.62 -0.59 -7.61
C ALA A 83 10.98 -1.14 -8.99
N PHE A 84 12.21 -0.93 -9.46
CA PHE A 84 12.71 -1.48 -10.72
C PHE A 84 12.69 -3.00 -10.74
N ASN A 85 13.17 -3.65 -9.67
CA ASN A 85 13.12 -5.11 -9.57
C ASN A 85 11.69 -5.65 -9.59
N SER A 86 10.74 -4.95 -8.95
CA SER A 86 9.34 -5.35 -8.95
C SER A 86 8.73 -5.22 -10.35
N LEU A 87 9.08 -4.16 -11.09
CA LEU A 87 8.64 -3.97 -12.46
C LEU A 87 9.15 -5.10 -13.37
N ILE A 88 10.43 -5.44 -13.28
CA ILE A 88 11.04 -6.54 -14.04
C ILE A 88 10.32 -7.86 -13.74
N LYS A 89 10.08 -8.17 -12.46
CA LYS A 89 9.36 -9.39 -12.08
C LYS A 89 7.95 -9.44 -12.64
N SER A 90 7.20 -8.34 -12.52
CA SER A 90 5.83 -8.26 -13.06
C SER A 90 5.81 -8.49 -14.56
N SER A 91 6.77 -7.91 -15.30
CA SER A 91 6.86 -8.11 -16.75
C SER A 91 7.29 -9.53 -17.13
N VAL A 92 8.15 -10.17 -16.35
CA VAL A 92 8.56 -11.57 -16.60
C VAL A 92 7.41 -12.53 -16.31
N GLU A 93 6.63 -12.30 -15.24
CA GLU A 93 5.45 -13.09 -14.90
C GLU A 93 4.36 -12.96 -15.98
N GLU A 94 4.06 -11.74 -16.46
CA GLU A 94 3.12 -11.53 -17.57
C GLU A 94 3.52 -12.28 -18.85
N ILE A 95 4.81 -12.28 -19.22
CA ILE A 95 5.30 -13.00 -20.41
C ILE A 95 5.18 -14.53 -20.25
N CYS A 96 5.32 -15.04 -19.02
CA CYS A 96 5.22 -16.48 -18.77
C CYS A 96 3.76 -16.97 -18.80
N ASP A 97 2.81 -16.14 -18.36
CA ASP A 97 1.39 -16.50 -18.29
C ASP A 97 0.68 -16.43 -19.66
N GLU A 98 1.17 -15.59 -20.60
CA GLU A 98 0.61 -15.51 -21.96
C GLU A 98 0.97 -16.71 -22.86
N ASN A 99 1.84 -17.62 -22.40
CA ASN A 99 2.29 -18.80 -23.15
C ASN A 99 1.82 -20.15 -22.55
N GLY A 100 0.85 -20.12 -21.61
CA GLY A 100 0.31 -21.30 -20.91
C GLY A 100 -1.02 -21.80 -21.44
#